data_AF-A0A8J7J7M6-F1
#
_entry.id   AF-A0A8J7J7M6-F1
#
_cell.length_a   1.000
_cell.length_b   1.000
_cell.length_c   1.000
_cell.angle_alpha   90.00
_cell.angle_beta   90.00
_cell.angle_gamma   90.00
#
_symmetry.space_group_name_H-M   'P 1'
#
loop_
_entity.id
_entity.type
_entity.pdbx_description
1 polymer ?
#
loop_
_entity_poly.entity_id
_entity_poly.type
_entity_poly.pdbx_seq_one_letter_code
_entity_poly.pdbx_strand_id
1 'polypeptide(L)'
;MSAQDWELRDFVSGREAAGLRRSGTGTTLFLLLIVLLIFVAVIWAAQARIEEIARADGRVVPSGQARTVESLEGGIIREILVREGDAVDAGQVLARIDDTGSAASLGELRAQEQALQARSLRLEAEMEGRDTVDFTAVGIDATSPLALRETAIFDSRVASYFGQRAVLEAQARQRQLEINELDTGIERIAEGLVLLEEEIALKSDSGVIPRAQILPLERELSTKRQEQDSLIGRRDRARAALTEAEARLTEAELQRRAEISVERSDTLNQLSIIAESLKGASDVVSRTALRAPVNGVVSMLNVHTVGAVISPGEEVLRIVPLDDRLQVEARVRPEDVAFIRPDLPASVKLTSFDFTVYGALDGRVVRIGADAEQDEATGQIYFPIIVETETNSLTHGGEVHEIRPGMVASVDIRTGERTVLDYLLKPFRKARLEAMRER
;
A
#
# COMPACT_ATOMS: atom_id res chain seq x y z
N MET A 1 -59.35 102.82 61.19
CA MET A 1 -58.25 103.81 61.14
C MET A 1 -57.12 103.22 61.97
N SER A 2 -56.29 102.34 61.40
CA SER A 2 -55.08 102.62 60.58
C SER A 2 -53.94 103.11 61.48
N ALA A 3 -52.70 102.64 61.41
CA ALA A 3 -52.00 101.74 60.49
C ALA A 3 -50.64 101.39 61.14
N GLN A 4 -50.07 100.22 60.78
CA GLN A 4 -48.65 100.01 60.44
C GLN A 4 -47.55 100.36 61.46
N ASP A 5 -46.40 99.71 61.55
CA ASP A 5 -45.82 98.53 60.92
C ASP A 5 -44.52 98.23 61.72
N TRP A 6 -44.12 96.96 61.71
CA TRP A 6 -42.83 96.35 62.08
C TRP A 6 -41.61 97.26 62.37
N GLU A 7 -40.88 96.97 63.47
CA GLU A 7 -39.41 96.90 63.42
C GLU A 7 -38.79 96.05 64.55
N LEU A 8 -37.73 95.36 64.15
CA LEU A 8 -36.90 94.39 64.87
C LEU A 8 -36.29 94.90 66.17
N ARG A 9 -36.40 94.12 67.25
CA ARG A 9 -35.34 93.81 68.23
C ARG A 9 -35.87 92.92 69.36
N ASP A 10 -35.46 91.66 69.37
CA ASP A 10 -35.00 91.06 70.61
C ASP A 10 -33.94 89.98 70.35
N PHE A 11 -32.75 90.28 70.83
CA PHE A 11 -31.53 89.50 70.73
C PHE A 11 -31.58 88.44 71.83
N VAL A 12 -32.07 87.23 71.52
CA VAL A 12 -31.99 86.12 72.48
C VAL A 12 -30.62 85.44 72.34
N SER A 13 -29.81 85.64 73.37
CA SER A 13 -28.59 84.92 73.68
C SER A 13 -28.82 83.41 73.75
N GLY A 14 -28.08 82.65 72.95
CA GLY A 14 -27.98 81.20 73.04
C GLY A 14 -26.57 80.73 72.65
N ARG A 15 -25.65 80.79 73.62
CA ARG A 15 -24.34 80.14 73.55
C ARG A 15 -24.55 78.63 73.51
N GLU A 16 -24.33 77.97 72.38
CA GLU A 16 -23.95 76.54 72.29
C GLU A 16 -23.79 76.11 70.83
N ALA A 17 -22.54 76.08 70.33
CA ALA A 17 -22.03 75.14 69.33
C ALA A 17 -20.61 75.53 68.88
N ALA A 18 -19.67 75.60 69.82
CA ALA A 18 -18.24 75.65 69.54
C ALA A 18 -17.57 74.47 70.27
N GLY A 19 -17.84 73.26 69.78
CA GLY A 19 -17.23 72.01 70.25
C GLY A 19 -16.22 71.50 69.24
N LEU A 20 -15.07 72.18 69.11
CA LEU A 20 -13.86 71.63 68.50
C LEU A 20 -13.39 70.44 69.36
N ARG A 21 -13.97 69.25 69.13
CA ARG A 21 -13.40 67.99 69.59
C ARG A 21 -12.13 67.74 68.81
N ARG A 22 -10.98 67.94 69.47
CA ARG A 22 -9.72 67.27 69.12
C ARG A 22 -10.04 65.78 68.90
N SER A 23 -9.94 65.31 67.65
CA SER A 23 -10.00 63.90 67.33
C SER A 23 -8.87 63.19 68.08
N GLY A 24 -9.23 62.26 68.95
CA GLY A 24 -8.25 61.34 69.52
C GLY A 24 -7.56 60.60 68.38
N THR A 25 -6.24 60.46 68.45
CA THR A 25 -5.39 59.83 67.44
C THR A 25 -5.92 58.47 66.93
N GLY A 26 -6.75 57.77 67.71
CA GLY A 26 -7.40 56.52 67.33
C GLY A 26 -8.49 56.60 66.25
N THR A 27 -9.30 57.68 66.16
CA THR A 27 -10.32 57.79 65.09
C THR A 27 -9.71 58.14 63.74
N THR A 28 -8.67 58.97 63.73
CA THR A 28 -7.87 59.23 62.52
C THR A 28 -7.10 57.99 62.08
N LEU A 29 -6.60 57.17 63.02
CA LEU A 29 -5.93 55.91 62.71
C LEU A 29 -6.90 54.88 62.12
N PHE A 30 -8.13 54.80 62.65
CA PHE A 30 -9.18 53.92 62.14
C PHE A 30 -9.65 54.34 60.73
N LEU A 31 -9.81 55.65 60.48
CA LEU A 31 -10.12 56.17 59.14
C LEU A 31 -8.97 55.91 58.15
N LEU A 32 -7.71 56.11 58.57
CA LEU A 32 -6.55 55.78 57.73
C LEU A 32 -6.44 54.29 57.43
N LEU A 33 -6.81 53.42 58.39
CA LEU A 33 -6.84 51.97 58.19
C LEU A 33 -7.95 51.56 57.19
N ILE A 34 -9.11 52.20 57.23
CA ILE A 34 -10.18 52.00 56.23
C ILE A 34 -9.72 52.47 54.84
N VAL A 35 -9.10 53.64 54.75
CA VAL A 35 -8.58 54.16 53.46
C VAL A 35 -7.47 53.25 52.92
N LEU A 36 -6.58 52.76 53.78
CA LEU A 36 -5.55 51.78 53.41
C LEU A 36 -6.19 50.46 52.95
N LEU A 37 -7.22 49.95 53.64
CA LEU A 37 -7.95 48.74 53.25
C LEU A 37 -8.60 48.90 51.87
N ILE A 38 -9.27 50.03 51.62
CA ILE A 38 -9.87 50.34 50.33
C ILE A 38 -8.79 50.44 49.24
N PHE A 39 -7.66 51.10 49.54
CA PHE A 39 -6.56 51.22 48.59
C PHE A 39 -5.96 49.84 48.24
N VAL A 40 -5.76 48.98 49.24
CA VAL A 40 -5.32 47.59 49.05
C VAL A 40 -6.36 46.79 48.28
N ALA A 41 -7.66 46.95 48.57
CA ALA A 41 -8.72 46.26 47.84
C ALA A 41 -8.83 46.70 46.38
N VAL A 42 -8.59 47.99 46.07
CA VAL A 42 -8.57 48.51 44.70
C VAL A 42 -7.34 48.00 43.94
N ILE A 43 -6.16 48.00 44.57
CA ILE A 43 -4.94 47.42 43.97
C ILE A 43 -5.14 45.92 43.72
N TRP A 44 -5.68 45.20 44.70
CA TRP A 44 -6.00 43.80 44.56
C TRP A 44 -7.02 43.58 43.44
N ALA A 45 -8.12 44.34 43.38
CA ALA A 45 -9.12 44.20 42.34
C ALA A 45 -8.59 44.57 40.94
N ALA A 46 -7.59 45.45 40.86
CA ALA A 46 -6.89 45.79 39.61
C ALA A 46 -5.90 44.71 39.16
N GLN A 47 -5.39 43.88 40.07
CA GLN A 47 -4.44 42.79 39.77
C GLN A 47 -5.09 41.41 39.68
N ALA A 48 -6.17 41.18 40.43
CA ALA A 48 -6.91 39.92 40.47
C ALA A 48 -7.65 39.73 39.15
N ARG A 49 -7.25 38.70 38.42
CA ARG A 49 -7.83 38.30 37.13
C ARG A 49 -8.89 37.25 37.35
N ILE A 50 -10.03 37.40 36.68
CA ILE A 50 -11.13 36.45 36.60
C ILE A 50 -11.22 35.99 35.15
N GLU A 51 -11.42 34.69 34.95
CA GLU A 51 -11.65 34.10 33.63
C GLU A 51 -13.02 34.53 33.08
N GLU A 52 -13.04 34.98 31.82
CA GLU A 52 -14.26 35.18 31.04
C GLU A 52 -14.52 33.93 30.22
N ILE A 53 -15.71 33.34 30.41
CA ILE A 53 -16.10 32.07 29.80
C ILE A 53 -17.36 32.33 28.96
N ALA A 54 -17.31 31.93 27.68
CA ALA A 54 -18.49 31.80 26.84
C ALA A 54 -19.01 30.36 26.93
N ARG A 55 -20.28 30.20 27.31
CA ARG A 55 -20.91 28.88 27.40
C ARG A 55 -21.68 28.58 26.13
N ALA A 56 -21.45 27.41 25.57
CA ALA A 56 -22.13 26.91 24.39
C ALA A 56 -22.68 25.50 24.66
N ASP A 57 -23.88 25.23 24.15
CA ASP A 57 -24.46 23.89 24.18
C ASP A 57 -23.99 23.13 22.93
N GLY A 58 -23.55 21.89 23.09
CA GLY A 58 -22.97 21.11 22.00
C GLY A 58 -23.31 19.63 22.02
N ARG A 59 -22.92 18.96 20.95
CA ARG A 59 -23.07 17.52 20.77
C ARG A 59 -21.75 16.91 20.32
N VAL A 60 -21.46 15.71 20.82
CA VAL A 60 -20.29 14.93 20.40
C VAL A 60 -20.56 14.42 18.99
N VAL A 61 -19.71 14.83 18.06
CA VAL A 61 -19.70 14.34 16.68
C VAL A 61 -18.43 13.50 16.47
N PRO A 62 -18.47 12.50 15.59
CA PRO A 62 -17.25 11.80 15.22
C PRO A 62 -16.24 12.78 14.66
N SER A 63 -14.99 12.65 15.06
CA SER A 63 -13.84 13.40 14.55
C SER A 63 -13.62 13.22 13.05
N GLY A 64 -13.97 12.04 12.54
CA GLY A 64 -13.85 11.67 11.12
C GLY A 64 -15.20 11.55 10.41
N GLN A 65 -15.16 11.73 9.09
CA GLN A 65 -16.29 11.34 8.24
C GLN A 65 -16.44 9.82 8.24
N ALA A 66 -17.70 9.37 8.20
CA ALA A 66 -17.99 7.96 8.11
C ALA A 66 -17.41 7.36 6.80
N ARG A 67 -16.78 6.19 6.91
CA ARG A 67 -16.17 5.46 5.80
C ARG A 67 -17.16 4.43 5.28
N THR A 68 -17.52 4.54 4.01
CA THR A 68 -18.33 3.52 3.33
C THR A 68 -17.46 2.34 2.93
N VAL A 69 -17.93 1.13 3.20
CA VAL A 69 -17.36 -0.11 2.69
C VAL A 69 -18.26 -0.62 1.58
N GLU A 70 -17.72 -0.65 0.36
CA GLU A 70 -18.41 -1.03 -0.87
C GLU A 70 -17.82 -2.31 -1.43
N SER A 71 -18.62 -3.06 -2.20
CA SER A 71 -18.12 -4.21 -2.96
C SER A 71 -17.80 -3.79 -4.39
N LEU A 72 -16.53 -3.85 -4.80
CA LEU A 72 -16.18 -3.47 -6.19
C LEU A 72 -16.52 -4.54 -7.22
N GLU A 73 -16.51 -5.82 -6.85
CA GLU A 73 -16.80 -6.93 -7.78
C GLU A 73 -18.31 -7.23 -7.84
N GLY A 74 -19.06 -6.90 -6.78
CA GLY A 74 -20.40 -7.45 -6.58
C GLY A 74 -20.37 -8.95 -6.27
N GLY A 75 -21.53 -9.58 -6.21
CA GLY A 75 -21.65 -11.02 -5.98
C GLY A 75 -22.74 -11.39 -4.98
N ILE A 76 -22.69 -12.62 -4.47
CA ILE A 76 -23.65 -13.14 -3.50
C ILE A 76 -23.04 -13.07 -2.11
N ILE A 77 -23.72 -12.48 -1.13
CA ILE A 77 -23.22 -12.47 0.26
C ILE A 77 -23.29 -13.89 0.82
N ARG A 78 -22.14 -14.43 1.20
CA ARG A 78 -22.01 -15.75 1.84
C ARG A 78 -22.19 -15.67 3.34
N GLU A 79 -21.58 -14.68 3.98
CA GLU A 79 -21.62 -14.50 5.44
C GLU A 79 -21.55 -13.01 5.81
N ILE A 80 -22.27 -12.62 6.86
CA ILE A 80 -22.18 -11.30 7.50
C ILE A 80 -21.73 -11.53 8.94
N LEU A 81 -20.59 -10.97 9.33
CA LEU A 81 -19.92 -11.25 10.60
C LEU A 81 -20.12 -10.15 11.65
N VAL A 82 -20.73 -9.03 11.28
CA VAL A 82 -20.94 -7.85 12.14
C VAL A 82 -22.39 -7.39 12.11
N ARG A 83 -22.77 -6.63 13.14
CA ARG A 83 -24.08 -5.98 13.27
C ARG A 83 -23.91 -4.48 13.46
N GLU A 84 -24.98 -3.73 13.24
CA GLU A 84 -25.01 -2.30 13.55
C GLU A 84 -24.75 -2.08 15.04
N GLY A 85 -23.86 -1.13 15.36
CA GLY A 85 -23.40 -0.83 16.71
C GLY A 85 -22.20 -1.66 17.19
N ASP A 86 -21.74 -2.65 16.43
CA ASP A 86 -20.53 -3.41 16.79
C ASP A 86 -19.27 -2.57 16.58
N ALA A 87 -18.33 -2.69 17.52
CA ALA A 87 -16.98 -2.16 17.37
C ALA A 87 -16.14 -3.11 16.49
N VAL A 88 -15.36 -2.53 15.57
CA VAL A 88 -14.55 -3.26 14.60
C VAL A 88 -13.14 -2.68 14.52
N ASP A 89 -12.17 -3.57 14.37
CA ASP A 89 -10.77 -3.21 14.17
C ASP A 89 -10.41 -3.11 12.68
N ALA A 90 -9.43 -2.29 12.36
CA ALA A 90 -8.90 -2.14 11.01
C ALA A 90 -8.38 -3.49 10.49
N GLY A 91 -8.84 -3.88 9.29
CA GLY A 91 -8.53 -5.17 8.67
C GLY A 91 -9.43 -6.32 9.10
N GLN A 92 -10.29 -6.16 10.11
CA GLN A 92 -11.27 -7.17 10.51
C GLN A 92 -12.23 -7.47 9.35
N VAL A 93 -12.52 -8.75 9.11
CA VAL A 93 -13.49 -9.17 8.09
C VAL A 93 -14.90 -8.89 8.61
N LEU A 94 -15.67 -8.15 7.81
CA LEU A 94 -17.02 -7.69 8.16
C LEU A 94 -18.08 -8.54 7.47
N ALA A 95 -17.85 -8.87 6.19
CA ALA A 95 -18.70 -9.73 5.40
C ALA A 95 -17.85 -10.49 4.37
N ARG A 96 -18.35 -11.63 3.91
CA ARG A 96 -17.74 -12.43 2.84
C ARG A 96 -18.73 -12.59 1.71
N ILE A 97 -18.24 -12.34 0.51
CA ILE A 97 -18.90 -12.62 -0.75
C ILE A 97 -18.53 -14.05 -1.17
N ASP A 98 -19.42 -14.74 -1.87
CA ASP A 98 -19.14 -16.03 -2.49
C ASP A 98 -18.02 -15.89 -3.51
N ASP A 99 -16.90 -16.55 -3.22
CA ASP A 99 -15.67 -16.51 -4.00
C ASP A 99 -15.57 -17.66 -5.00
N THR A 100 -16.57 -18.55 -5.11
CA THR A 100 -16.50 -19.78 -5.93
C THR A 100 -16.03 -19.50 -7.37
N GLY A 101 -16.56 -18.45 -8.00
CA GLY A 101 -16.16 -18.05 -9.36
C GLY A 101 -14.72 -17.56 -9.43
N SER A 102 -14.37 -16.54 -8.62
CA SER A 102 -13.04 -15.94 -8.60
C SER A 102 -11.95 -16.93 -8.15
N ALA A 103 -12.27 -17.80 -7.20
CA ALA A 103 -11.39 -18.86 -6.71
C ALA A 103 -11.15 -19.94 -7.77
N ALA A 104 -12.16 -20.29 -8.57
CA ALA A 104 -12.00 -21.20 -9.71
C ALA A 104 -11.07 -20.60 -10.78
N SER A 105 -11.25 -19.33 -11.14
CA SER A 105 -10.36 -18.63 -12.09
C SER A 105 -8.92 -18.54 -11.57
N LEU A 106 -8.73 -18.23 -10.28
CA LEU A 106 -7.41 -18.25 -9.66
C LEU A 106 -6.80 -19.67 -9.66
N GLY A 107 -7.60 -20.70 -9.39
CA GLY A 107 -7.19 -22.10 -9.44
C GLY A 107 -6.73 -22.53 -10.83
N GLU A 108 -7.45 -22.10 -11.88
CA GLU A 108 -7.07 -22.34 -13.27
C GLU A 108 -5.70 -21.72 -13.60
N LEU A 109 -5.50 -20.44 -13.26
CA LEU A 109 -4.22 -19.76 -13.48
C LEU A 109 -3.07 -20.43 -12.72
N ARG A 110 -3.28 -20.90 -11.49
CA ARG A 110 -2.27 -21.65 -10.72
C ARG A 110 -1.94 -22.99 -11.37
N ALA A 111 -2.93 -23.71 -11.88
CA ALA A 111 -2.71 -24.96 -12.59
C ALA A 111 -1.90 -24.73 -13.89
N GLN A 112 -2.18 -23.64 -14.61
CA GLN A 112 -1.41 -23.23 -15.79
C GLN A 112 0.04 -22.84 -15.42
N GLU A 113 0.23 -22.07 -14.34
CA GLU A 113 1.55 -21.71 -13.83
C GLU A 113 2.39 -22.96 -13.51
N GLN A 114 1.83 -23.90 -12.74
CA GLN A 114 2.49 -25.15 -12.39
C GLN A 114 2.89 -25.96 -13.63
N ALA A 115 2.01 -26.02 -14.64
CA ALA A 115 2.30 -26.71 -15.89
C ALA A 115 3.47 -26.06 -16.66
N LEU A 116 3.54 -24.74 -16.69
CA LEU A 116 4.64 -24.01 -17.34
C LEU A 116 5.94 -24.08 -16.54
N GLN A 117 5.89 -24.09 -15.21
CA GLN A 117 7.06 -24.29 -14.36
C GLN A 117 7.65 -25.68 -14.57
N ALA A 118 6.81 -26.73 -14.60
CA ALA A 118 7.26 -28.09 -14.92
C ALA A 118 7.91 -28.17 -16.31
N ARG A 119 7.31 -27.52 -17.32
CA ARG A 119 7.89 -27.42 -18.66
C ARG A 119 9.24 -26.69 -18.66
N SER A 120 9.36 -25.59 -17.92
CA SER A 120 10.60 -24.82 -17.79
C SER A 120 11.73 -25.68 -17.20
N LEU A 121 11.44 -26.45 -16.14
CA LEU A 121 12.40 -27.36 -15.53
C LEU A 121 12.84 -28.48 -16.48
N ARG A 122 11.91 -29.07 -17.25
CA ARG A 122 12.25 -30.02 -18.31
C ARG A 122 13.20 -29.40 -19.34
N LEU A 123 12.88 -28.22 -19.85
CA LEU A 123 13.70 -27.54 -20.86
C LEU A 123 15.07 -27.14 -20.34
N GLU A 124 15.18 -26.78 -19.06
CA GLU A 124 16.46 -26.53 -18.40
C GLU A 124 17.30 -27.81 -18.30
N ALA A 125 16.70 -28.92 -17.90
CA ALA A 125 17.36 -30.22 -17.89
C ALA A 125 17.82 -30.65 -19.31
N GLU A 126 17.00 -30.41 -20.34
CA GLU A 126 17.38 -30.66 -21.75
C GLU A 126 18.54 -29.79 -22.21
N MET A 127 18.58 -28.52 -21.79
CA MET A 127 19.62 -27.55 -22.16
C MET A 127 20.96 -27.88 -21.51
N GLU A 128 20.94 -28.32 -20.24
CA GLU A 128 22.14 -28.72 -19.49
C GLU A 128 22.60 -30.15 -19.78
N GLY A 129 21.76 -30.95 -20.45
CA GLY A 129 22.06 -32.35 -20.74
C GLY A 129 22.05 -33.23 -19.49
N ARG A 130 21.16 -32.97 -18.54
CA ARG A 130 20.94 -33.83 -17.37
C ARG A 130 20.25 -35.14 -17.80
N ASP A 131 20.37 -36.20 -17.01
CA ASP A 131 19.73 -37.50 -17.31
C ASP A 131 18.28 -37.59 -16.79
N THR A 132 17.91 -36.75 -15.83
CA THR A 132 16.59 -36.75 -15.19
C THR A 132 16.10 -35.32 -14.94
N VAL A 133 14.79 -35.14 -14.94
CA VAL A 133 14.15 -33.87 -14.57
C VAL A 133 13.81 -33.87 -13.08
N ASP A 134 14.26 -32.84 -12.36
CA ASP A 134 13.93 -32.65 -10.95
C ASP A 134 12.81 -31.61 -10.80
N PHE A 135 11.65 -32.06 -10.29
CA PHE A 135 10.48 -31.21 -10.04
C PHE A 135 10.36 -30.71 -8.60
N THR A 136 11.25 -31.16 -7.70
CA THR A 136 11.17 -30.85 -6.26
C THR A 136 11.32 -29.36 -5.97
N ALA A 137 12.08 -28.63 -6.81
CA ALA A 137 12.27 -27.19 -6.70
C ALA A 137 10.95 -26.39 -6.77
N VAL A 138 9.91 -26.94 -7.39
CA VAL A 138 8.59 -26.29 -7.56
C VAL A 138 7.52 -26.97 -6.68
N GLY A 139 7.90 -27.95 -5.86
CA GLY A 139 6.97 -28.67 -4.98
C GLY A 139 5.97 -29.55 -5.72
N ILE A 140 6.26 -29.91 -6.98
CA ILE A 140 5.45 -30.84 -7.76
C ILE A 140 5.93 -32.26 -7.42
N ASP A 141 5.00 -33.11 -6.98
CA ASP A 141 5.29 -34.52 -6.75
C ASP A 141 5.65 -35.21 -8.07
N ALA A 142 6.75 -35.98 -8.06
CA ALA A 142 7.22 -36.76 -9.19
C ALA A 142 6.17 -37.78 -9.68
N THR A 143 5.25 -38.22 -8.81
CA THR A 143 4.17 -39.14 -9.19
C THR A 143 2.94 -38.45 -9.78
N SER A 144 2.91 -37.11 -9.79
CA SER A 144 1.77 -36.37 -10.34
C SER A 144 1.63 -36.61 -11.85
N PRO A 145 0.39 -36.60 -12.40
CA PRO A 145 0.17 -36.74 -13.84
C PRO A 145 0.94 -35.72 -14.68
N LEU A 146 1.15 -34.51 -14.14
CA LEU A 146 1.93 -33.45 -14.79
C LEU A 146 3.41 -33.83 -14.89
N ALA A 147 4.04 -34.23 -13.78
CA ALA A 147 5.45 -34.63 -13.76
C ALA A 147 5.70 -35.85 -14.65
N LEU A 148 4.83 -36.86 -14.59
CA LEU A 148 4.93 -38.06 -15.44
C LEU A 148 4.83 -37.70 -16.94
N ARG A 149 3.92 -36.78 -17.30
CA ARG A 149 3.79 -36.32 -18.69
C ARG A 149 5.04 -35.62 -19.17
N GLU A 150 5.57 -34.66 -18.41
CA GLU A 150 6.78 -33.93 -18.79
C GLU A 150 8.01 -34.86 -18.83
N THR A 151 8.11 -35.82 -17.92
CA THR A 151 9.17 -36.85 -17.94
C THR A 151 9.09 -37.71 -19.20
N ALA A 152 7.89 -38.18 -19.58
CA ALA A 152 7.72 -38.97 -20.81
C ALA A 152 8.09 -38.18 -22.08
N ILE A 153 7.79 -36.87 -22.11
CA ILE A 153 8.20 -35.98 -23.22
C ILE A 153 9.72 -35.84 -23.25
N PHE A 154 10.34 -35.62 -22.10
CA PHE A 154 11.79 -35.53 -21.94
C PHE A 154 12.49 -36.78 -22.48
N ASP A 155 12.11 -37.95 -21.98
CA ASP A 155 12.70 -39.24 -22.35
C ASP A 155 12.58 -39.49 -23.87
N SER A 156 11.40 -39.22 -24.44
CA SER A 156 11.15 -39.36 -25.87
C SER A 156 12.05 -38.44 -26.72
N ARG A 157 12.21 -37.17 -26.31
CA ARG A 157 13.07 -36.20 -27.00
C ARG A 157 14.56 -36.54 -26.89
N VAL A 158 14.99 -37.02 -25.73
CA VAL A 158 16.36 -37.48 -25.49
C VAL A 158 16.65 -38.69 -26.38
N ALA A 159 15.78 -39.71 -26.36
CA ALA A 159 15.91 -40.90 -27.18
C ALA A 159 15.93 -40.59 -28.69
N SER A 160 15.04 -39.70 -29.16
CA SER A 160 14.98 -39.30 -30.57
C SER A 160 16.29 -38.67 -31.06
N TYR A 161 16.83 -37.73 -30.29
CA TYR A 161 18.09 -37.06 -30.63
C TYR A 161 19.29 -38.01 -30.62
N PHE A 162 19.42 -38.85 -29.59
CA PHE A 162 20.51 -39.84 -29.55
C PHE A 162 20.39 -40.86 -30.68
N GLY A 163 19.16 -41.25 -31.05
CA GLY A 163 18.91 -42.09 -32.23
C GLY A 163 19.37 -41.42 -33.53
N GLN A 164 19.00 -40.15 -33.76
CA GLN A 164 19.43 -39.39 -34.94
C GLN A 164 20.96 -39.21 -34.97
N ARG A 165 21.57 -38.86 -33.84
CA ARG A 165 23.02 -38.70 -33.72
C ARG A 165 23.75 -40.00 -34.01
N ALA A 166 23.29 -41.13 -33.47
CA ALA A 166 23.89 -42.43 -33.71
C ALA A 166 23.92 -42.83 -35.20
N VAL A 167 22.87 -42.49 -35.96
CA VAL A 167 22.81 -42.72 -37.42
C VAL A 167 23.85 -41.87 -38.15
N LEU A 168 23.93 -40.57 -37.84
CA LEU A 168 24.90 -39.67 -38.46
C LEU A 168 26.35 -40.05 -38.11
N GLU A 169 26.61 -40.41 -36.85
CA GLU A 169 27.92 -40.93 -36.43
C GLU A 169 28.29 -42.23 -37.16
N ALA A 170 27.32 -43.14 -37.37
CA ALA A 170 27.58 -44.36 -38.13
C ALA A 170 27.93 -44.07 -39.59
N GLN A 171 27.29 -43.08 -40.22
CA GLN A 171 27.63 -42.62 -41.56
C GLN A 171 29.04 -42.02 -41.62
N ALA A 172 29.41 -41.17 -40.66
CA ALA A 172 30.76 -40.62 -40.58
C ALA A 172 31.81 -41.72 -40.40
N ARG A 173 31.58 -42.67 -39.48
CA ARG A 173 32.45 -43.84 -39.30
C ARG A 173 32.59 -44.67 -40.57
N GLN A 174 31.50 -44.89 -41.31
CA GLN A 174 31.54 -45.63 -42.58
C GLN A 174 32.43 -44.91 -43.61
N ARG A 175 32.31 -43.58 -43.75
CA ARG A 175 33.15 -42.80 -44.67
C ARG A 175 34.61 -42.80 -44.25
N GLN A 176 34.89 -42.75 -42.95
CA GLN A 176 36.26 -42.86 -42.46
C GLN A 176 36.90 -44.22 -42.80
N LEU A 177 36.15 -45.31 -42.66
CA LEU A 177 36.63 -46.64 -43.05
C LEU A 177 36.90 -46.74 -44.56
N GLU A 178 36.02 -46.17 -45.38
CA GLU A 178 36.20 -46.09 -46.84
C GLU A 178 37.47 -45.31 -47.22
N ILE A 179 37.75 -44.19 -46.54
CA ILE A 179 38.98 -43.41 -46.73
C ILE A 179 40.22 -44.25 -46.38
N ASN A 180 40.20 -44.95 -45.25
CA ASN A 180 41.33 -45.79 -44.81
C ASN A 180 41.62 -46.93 -45.81
N GLU A 181 40.57 -47.54 -46.37
CA GLU A 181 40.71 -48.57 -47.40
C GLU A 181 41.35 -48.00 -48.68
N LEU A 182 40.89 -46.81 -49.12
CA LEU A 182 41.41 -46.14 -50.30
C LEU A 182 42.86 -45.69 -50.11
N ASP A 183 43.22 -45.14 -48.94
CA ASP A 183 44.60 -44.75 -48.62
C ASP A 183 45.53 -45.97 -48.65
N THR A 184 45.13 -47.10 -48.08
CA THR A 184 45.90 -48.37 -48.17
C THR A 184 46.06 -48.84 -49.62
N GLY A 185 45.03 -48.67 -50.45
CA GLY A 185 45.09 -49.00 -51.89
C GLY A 185 46.04 -48.09 -52.66
N ILE A 186 46.03 -46.79 -52.36
CA ILE A 186 46.91 -45.79 -52.96
C ILE A 186 48.38 -46.09 -52.60
N GLU A 187 48.66 -46.40 -51.33
CA GLU A 187 50.00 -46.77 -50.86
C GLU A 187 50.53 -48.01 -51.60
N ARG A 188 49.71 -49.06 -51.73
CA ARG A 188 50.08 -50.30 -52.44
C ARG A 188 50.41 -50.05 -53.92
N ILE A 189 49.63 -49.20 -54.60
CA ILE A 189 49.93 -48.83 -55.99
C ILE A 189 51.19 -47.96 -56.06
N ALA A 190 51.38 -47.04 -55.12
CA ALA A 190 52.57 -46.19 -55.07
C ALA A 190 53.85 -47.01 -54.91
N GLU A 191 53.87 -48.01 -54.03
CA GLU A 191 54.99 -48.95 -53.88
C GLU A 191 55.29 -49.70 -55.19
N GLY A 192 54.25 -50.20 -55.87
CA GLY A 192 54.40 -50.89 -57.15
C GLY A 192 54.89 -49.97 -58.29
N LEU A 193 54.47 -48.70 -58.29
CA LEU A 193 54.93 -47.71 -59.25
C LEU A 193 56.42 -47.42 -59.10
N VAL A 194 56.92 -47.28 -57.86
CA VAL A 194 58.36 -47.06 -57.60
C VAL A 194 59.20 -48.21 -58.16
N LEU A 195 58.80 -49.45 -57.92
CA LEU A 195 59.50 -50.63 -58.44
C LEU A 195 59.48 -50.70 -59.97
N LEU A 196 58.35 -50.37 -60.59
CA LEU A 196 58.20 -50.38 -62.04
C LEU A 196 59.01 -49.26 -62.71
N GLU A 197 59.07 -48.07 -62.08
CA GLU A 197 59.93 -46.96 -62.53
C GLU A 197 61.41 -47.32 -62.44
N GLU A 198 61.83 -48.00 -61.35
CA GLU A 198 63.20 -48.49 -61.20
C GLU A 198 63.56 -49.55 -62.26
N GLU A 199 62.65 -50.50 -62.54
CA GLU A 199 62.86 -51.49 -63.59
C GLU A 199 63.01 -50.86 -64.98
N ILE A 200 62.18 -49.87 -65.31
CA ILE A 200 62.28 -49.12 -66.57
C ILE A 200 63.61 -48.36 -66.65
N ALA A 201 64.04 -47.71 -65.56
CA ALA A 201 65.31 -46.98 -65.51
C ALA A 201 66.51 -47.91 -65.75
N LEU A 202 66.59 -49.05 -65.03
CA LEU A 202 67.66 -50.03 -65.17
C LEU A 202 67.75 -50.62 -66.59
N LYS A 203 66.60 -50.89 -67.21
CA LYS A 203 66.52 -51.41 -68.58
C LYS A 203 66.83 -50.36 -69.66
N SER A 204 66.62 -49.08 -69.36
CA SER A 204 66.89 -47.97 -70.29
C SER A 204 68.35 -47.54 -70.27
N ASP A 205 68.97 -47.47 -69.09
CA ASP A 205 70.36 -47.02 -68.90
C ASP A 205 71.41 -48.00 -69.45
N SER A 206 71.06 -49.29 -69.55
CA SER A 206 71.95 -50.32 -70.05
C SER A 206 72.20 -50.27 -71.57
N GLY A 207 71.53 -49.37 -72.32
CA GLY A 207 71.87 -48.97 -73.70
C GLY A 207 71.75 -50.04 -74.80
N VAL A 208 71.47 -51.29 -74.42
CA VAL A 208 71.51 -52.48 -75.30
C VAL A 208 70.11 -53.11 -75.47
N ILE A 209 69.09 -52.65 -74.75
CA ILE A 209 67.74 -53.22 -74.80
C ILE A 209 66.87 -52.55 -75.89
N PRO A 210 66.21 -53.32 -76.79
CA PRO A 210 65.33 -52.76 -77.81
C PRO A 210 64.11 -52.04 -77.21
N ARG A 211 63.74 -50.88 -77.77
CA ARG A 211 62.56 -50.09 -77.35
C ARG A 211 61.24 -50.88 -77.33
N ALA A 212 61.13 -51.92 -78.16
CA ALA A 212 59.98 -52.83 -78.18
C ALA A 212 59.77 -53.58 -76.84
N GLN A 213 60.81 -53.74 -76.01
CA GLN A 213 60.73 -54.35 -74.68
C GLN A 213 60.44 -53.34 -73.56
N ILE A 214 60.74 -52.05 -73.78
CA ILE A 214 60.49 -50.97 -72.80
C ILE A 214 59.04 -50.45 -72.92
N LEU A 215 58.53 -50.33 -74.14
CA LEU A 215 57.21 -49.78 -74.42
C LEU A 215 56.04 -50.46 -73.65
N PRO A 216 56.01 -51.80 -73.46
CA PRO A 216 54.99 -52.44 -72.62
C PRO A 216 55.04 -51.98 -71.16
N LEU A 217 56.24 -51.80 -70.58
CA LEU A 217 56.43 -51.33 -69.21
C LEU A 217 55.99 -49.87 -69.05
N GLU A 218 56.30 -49.00 -70.03
CA GLU A 218 55.80 -47.62 -70.04
C GLU A 218 54.26 -47.55 -70.09
N ARG A 219 53.62 -48.45 -70.86
CA ARG A 219 52.14 -48.56 -70.90
C ARG A 219 51.58 -49.06 -69.57
N GLU A 220 52.24 -50.03 -68.95
CA GLU A 220 51.87 -50.52 -67.62
C GLU A 220 52.00 -49.42 -66.56
N LEU A 221 53.10 -48.65 -66.59
CA LEU A 221 53.32 -47.48 -65.74
C LEU A 221 52.20 -46.45 -65.90
N SER A 222 51.86 -46.10 -67.14
CA SER A 222 50.75 -45.18 -67.42
C SER A 222 49.41 -45.72 -66.93
N THR A 223 49.16 -47.02 -67.05
CA THR A 223 47.92 -47.65 -66.56
C THR A 223 47.85 -47.61 -65.03
N LYS A 224 48.95 -47.93 -64.35
CA LYS A 224 49.04 -47.90 -62.88
C LYS A 224 48.92 -46.48 -62.31
N ARG A 225 49.50 -45.48 -62.98
CA ARG A 225 49.30 -44.06 -62.63
C ARG A 225 47.83 -43.65 -62.76
N GLN A 226 47.18 -44.02 -63.88
CA GLN A 226 45.75 -43.75 -64.06
C GLN A 226 44.88 -44.44 -62.99
N GLU A 227 45.26 -45.66 -62.57
CA GLU A 227 44.62 -46.38 -61.48
C GLU A 227 44.80 -45.64 -60.15
N GLN A 228 46.01 -45.16 -59.84
CA GLN A 228 46.32 -44.36 -58.66
C GLN A 228 45.50 -43.06 -58.62
N ASP A 229 45.49 -42.30 -59.72
CA ASP A 229 44.73 -41.05 -59.84
C ASP A 229 43.23 -41.27 -59.62
N SER A 230 42.70 -42.40 -60.11
CA SER A 230 41.31 -42.79 -59.89
C SER A 230 41.02 -43.08 -58.41
N LEU A 231 41.93 -43.76 -57.70
CA LEU A 231 41.80 -43.99 -56.26
C LEU A 231 41.88 -42.68 -55.46
N ILE A 232 42.81 -41.79 -55.81
CA ILE A 232 42.93 -40.45 -55.21
C ILE A 232 41.61 -39.68 -55.38
N GLY A 233 41.06 -39.62 -56.60
CA GLY A 233 39.78 -38.95 -56.85
C GLY A 233 38.58 -39.60 -56.15
N ARG A 234 38.62 -40.91 -55.87
CA ARG A 234 37.62 -41.58 -55.01
C ARG A 234 37.78 -41.19 -53.55
N ARG A 235 39.01 -41.16 -53.04
CA ARG A 235 39.31 -40.78 -51.65
C ARG A 235 38.89 -39.34 -51.38
N ASP A 236 39.19 -38.43 -52.28
CA ASP A 236 38.88 -37.01 -52.08
C ASP A 236 37.35 -36.79 -52.06
N ARG A 237 36.59 -37.55 -52.85
CA ARG A 237 35.12 -37.59 -52.74
C ARG A 237 34.64 -38.17 -51.41
N ALA A 238 35.27 -39.24 -50.91
CA ALA A 238 34.93 -39.82 -49.62
C ALA A 238 35.24 -38.86 -48.45
N ARG A 239 36.36 -38.11 -48.53
CA ARG A 239 36.71 -37.05 -47.58
C ARG A 239 35.67 -35.92 -47.57
N ALA A 240 35.25 -35.44 -48.74
CA ALA A 240 34.18 -34.45 -48.82
C ALA A 240 32.87 -34.96 -48.19
N ALA A 241 32.51 -36.23 -48.43
CA ALA A 241 31.33 -36.86 -47.82
C ALA A 241 31.44 -37.05 -46.30
N LEU A 242 32.66 -37.30 -45.78
CA LEU A 242 32.91 -37.33 -44.33
C LEU A 242 32.69 -35.94 -43.72
N THR A 243 33.28 -34.90 -44.31
CA THR A 243 33.11 -33.51 -43.85
C THR A 243 31.63 -33.08 -43.87
N GLU A 244 30.86 -33.51 -44.89
CA GLU A 244 29.42 -33.28 -44.94
C GLU A 244 28.69 -34.00 -43.79
N ALA A 245 29.04 -35.25 -43.49
CA ALA A 245 28.44 -36.00 -42.38
C ALA A 245 28.76 -35.38 -41.01
N GLU A 246 29.98 -34.90 -40.80
CA GLU A 246 30.40 -34.18 -39.58
C GLU A 246 29.69 -32.81 -39.44
N ALA A 247 29.51 -32.10 -40.56
CA ALA A 247 28.74 -30.86 -40.58
C ALA A 247 27.26 -31.12 -40.18
N ARG A 248 26.66 -32.21 -40.69
CA ARG A 248 25.30 -32.62 -40.31
C ARG A 248 25.16 -33.01 -38.84
N LEU A 249 26.19 -33.61 -38.25
CA LEU A 249 26.23 -33.86 -36.80
C LEU A 249 26.16 -32.53 -36.04
N THR A 250 27.04 -31.59 -36.37
CA THR A 250 27.09 -30.27 -35.74
C THR A 250 25.76 -29.51 -35.93
N GLU A 251 25.18 -29.58 -37.12
CA GLU A 251 23.87 -28.98 -37.43
C GLU A 251 22.77 -29.57 -36.55
N ALA A 252 22.71 -30.88 -36.35
CA ALA A 252 21.72 -31.52 -35.47
C ALA A 252 21.84 -31.06 -34.01
N GLU A 253 23.07 -30.83 -33.51
CA GLU A 253 23.29 -30.30 -32.16
C GLU A 253 22.84 -28.84 -32.03
N LEU A 254 23.20 -28.00 -33.01
CA LEU A 254 22.81 -26.59 -33.03
C LEU A 254 21.30 -26.43 -33.17
N GLN A 255 20.67 -27.24 -34.03
CA GLN A 255 19.23 -27.26 -34.21
C GLN A 255 18.50 -27.64 -32.93
N ARG A 256 18.94 -28.70 -32.22
CA ARG A 256 18.38 -29.07 -30.91
C ARG A 256 18.49 -27.93 -29.91
N ARG A 257 19.65 -27.28 -29.81
CA ARG A 257 19.85 -26.14 -28.89
C ARG A 257 18.96 -24.96 -29.25
N ALA A 258 18.80 -24.65 -30.54
CA ALA A 258 17.93 -23.58 -31.00
C ALA A 258 16.47 -23.85 -30.66
N GLU A 259 15.98 -25.06 -30.92
CA GLU A 259 14.61 -25.48 -30.60
C GLU A 259 14.30 -25.38 -29.10
N ILE A 260 15.18 -25.92 -28.25
CA ILE A 260 15.04 -25.81 -26.79
C ILE A 260 15.05 -24.34 -26.35
N SER A 261 15.92 -23.51 -26.94
CA SER A 261 16.04 -22.10 -26.57
C SER A 261 14.79 -21.29 -26.91
N VAL A 262 14.20 -21.54 -28.09
CA VAL A 262 12.93 -20.92 -28.51
C VAL A 262 11.80 -21.35 -27.58
N GLU A 263 11.63 -22.66 -27.35
CA GLU A 263 10.57 -23.18 -26.49
C GLU A 263 10.71 -22.68 -25.03
N ARG A 264 11.95 -22.56 -24.54
CA ARG A 264 12.24 -22.02 -23.21
C ARG A 264 11.91 -20.54 -23.12
N SER A 265 12.31 -19.75 -24.12
CA SER A 265 11.97 -18.32 -24.20
C SER A 265 10.46 -18.12 -24.18
N ASP A 266 9.71 -18.87 -24.98
CA ASP A 266 8.25 -18.78 -25.02
C ASP A 266 7.61 -19.20 -23.69
N THR A 267 8.13 -20.26 -23.05
CA THR A 267 7.66 -20.71 -21.73
C THR A 267 7.90 -19.66 -20.66
N LEU A 268 9.07 -19.01 -20.64
CA LEU A 268 9.39 -17.94 -19.68
C LEU A 268 8.55 -16.67 -19.90
N ASN A 269 8.28 -16.34 -21.16
CA ASN A 269 7.36 -15.24 -21.50
C ASN A 269 5.94 -15.53 -21.00
N GLN A 270 5.43 -16.75 -21.22
CA GLN A 270 4.13 -17.18 -20.72
C GLN A 270 4.06 -17.19 -19.19
N LEU A 271 5.12 -17.63 -18.51
CA LEU A 271 5.23 -17.56 -17.05
C LEU A 271 5.15 -16.13 -16.55
N SER A 272 5.82 -15.19 -17.23
CA SER A 272 5.78 -13.76 -16.85
C SER A 272 4.37 -13.17 -16.99
N ILE A 273 3.64 -13.55 -18.05
CA ILE A 273 2.26 -13.11 -18.28
C ILE A 273 1.31 -13.70 -17.22
N ILE A 274 1.45 -15.00 -16.93
CA ILE A 274 0.62 -15.68 -15.93
C ILE A 274 0.91 -15.16 -14.52
N ALA A 275 2.16 -14.84 -14.19
CA ALA A 275 2.51 -14.26 -12.90
C ALA A 275 1.77 -12.93 -12.64
N GLU A 276 1.70 -12.04 -13.63
CA GLU A 276 0.93 -10.79 -13.49
C GLU A 276 -0.57 -11.04 -13.43
N SER A 277 -1.08 -11.99 -14.22
CA SER A 277 -2.50 -12.39 -14.20
C SER A 277 -2.91 -13.00 -12.85
N LEU A 278 -2.03 -13.80 -12.24
CA LEU A 278 -2.21 -14.39 -10.91
C LEU A 278 -2.30 -13.34 -9.83
N LYS A 279 -1.47 -12.29 -9.91
CA LYS A 279 -1.53 -11.17 -8.97
C LYS A 279 -2.90 -10.48 -9.03
N GLY A 280 -3.40 -10.22 -10.24
CA GLY A 280 -4.75 -9.67 -10.43
C GLY A 280 -5.85 -10.59 -9.90
N ALA A 281 -5.85 -11.86 -10.28
CA ALA A 281 -6.86 -12.83 -9.83
C ALA A 281 -6.82 -13.06 -8.30
N SER A 282 -5.62 -13.06 -7.71
CA SER A 282 -5.44 -13.17 -6.26
C SER A 282 -5.99 -11.94 -5.52
N ASP A 283 -5.82 -10.75 -6.08
CA ASP A 283 -6.41 -9.52 -5.53
C ASP A 283 -7.93 -9.61 -5.54
N VAL A 284 -8.54 -9.97 -6.69
CA VAL A 284 -9.99 -10.19 -6.83
C VAL A 284 -10.52 -11.16 -5.77
N VAL A 285 -9.88 -12.32 -5.59
CA VAL A 285 -10.27 -13.29 -4.55
C VAL A 285 -10.14 -12.69 -3.15
N SER A 286 -9.07 -11.96 -2.85
CA SER A 286 -8.88 -11.35 -1.53
C SER A 286 -9.95 -10.31 -1.19
N ARG A 287 -10.48 -9.63 -2.21
CA ARG A 287 -11.50 -8.56 -2.10
C ARG A 287 -12.91 -9.08 -1.95
N THR A 288 -13.13 -10.39 -2.11
CA THR A 288 -14.40 -11.04 -1.72
C THR A 288 -14.63 -10.98 -0.21
N ALA A 289 -13.56 -10.85 0.58
CA ALA A 289 -13.65 -10.56 2.01
C ALA A 289 -13.64 -9.05 2.23
N LEU A 290 -14.81 -8.49 2.56
CA LEU A 290 -14.95 -7.07 2.89
C LEU A 290 -14.37 -6.81 4.27
N ARG A 291 -13.40 -5.89 4.35
CA ARG A 291 -12.65 -5.58 5.58
C ARG A 291 -12.85 -4.13 6.00
N ALA A 292 -12.76 -3.88 7.31
CA ALA A 292 -12.78 -2.52 7.84
C ALA A 292 -11.51 -1.75 7.42
N PRO A 293 -11.62 -0.56 6.81
CA PRO A 293 -10.46 0.27 6.50
C PRO A 293 -9.87 0.98 7.73
N VAL A 294 -10.67 1.15 8.79
CA VAL A 294 -10.31 1.89 10.02
C VAL A 294 -10.95 1.22 11.23
N ASN A 295 -10.37 1.45 12.42
CA ASN A 295 -11.02 1.11 13.69
C ASN A 295 -12.26 1.98 13.86
N GLY A 296 -13.39 1.41 14.27
CA GLY A 296 -14.61 2.18 14.39
C GLY A 296 -15.81 1.39 14.86
N VAL A 297 -16.98 2.03 14.80
CA VAL A 297 -18.27 1.39 15.06
C VAL A 297 -19.06 1.32 13.76
N VAL A 298 -19.71 0.18 13.51
CA VAL A 298 -20.62 0.02 12.38
C VAL A 298 -21.86 0.89 12.62
N SER A 299 -22.01 1.95 11.82
CA SER A 299 -23.12 2.90 11.95
C SER A 299 -24.38 2.45 11.21
N MET A 300 -24.21 1.79 10.07
CA MET A 300 -25.30 1.39 9.19
C MET A 300 -24.85 0.15 8.40
N LEU A 301 -25.74 -0.82 8.28
CA LEU A 301 -25.57 -2.03 7.51
C LEU A 301 -26.68 -2.07 6.45
N ASN A 302 -26.36 -1.94 5.18
CA ASN A 302 -27.37 -1.90 4.11
C ASN A 302 -27.83 -3.31 3.70
N VAL A 303 -27.01 -4.33 3.96
CA VAL A 303 -27.32 -5.71 3.59
C VAL A 303 -27.46 -6.57 4.84
N HIS A 304 -28.66 -7.10 5.05
CA HIS A 304 -29.01 -7.86 6.26
C HIS A 304 -29.21 -9.36 6.01
N THR A 305 -29.26 -9.79 4.75
CA THR A 305 -29.62 -11.18 4.38
C THR A 305 -28.44 -11.90 3.72
N VAL A 306 -28.11 -13.06 4.28
CA VAL A 306 -27.21 -14.02 3.63
C VAL A 306 -27.89 -14.55 2.36
N GLY A 307 -27.15 -14.62 1.26
CA GLY A 307 -27.65 -14.96 -0.07
C GLY A 307 -28.19 -13.78 -0.88
N ALA A 308 -28.17 -12.55 -0.34
CA ALA A 308 -28.46 -11.36 -1.12
C ALA A 308 -27.42 -11.14 -2.22
N VAL A 309 -27.88 -10.66 -3.37
CA VAL A 309 -27.04 -10.27 -4.49
C VAL A 309 -26.73 -8.79 -4.36
N ILE A 310 -25.46 -8.44 -4.46
CA ILE A 310 -24.97 -7.06 -4.45
C ILE A 310 -24.33 -6.72 -5.80
N SER A 311 -24.53 -5.49 -6.25
CA SER A 311 -23.96 -4.96 -7.49
C SER A 311 -22.54 -4.41 -7.24
N PRO A 312 -21.70 -4.34 -8.29
CA PRO A 312 -20.44 -3.59 -8.24
C PRO A 312 -20.66 -2.13 -7.81
N GLY A 313 -19.89 -1.67 -6.83
CA GLY A 313 -19.96 -0.33 -6.24
C GLY A 313 -21.10 -0.13 -5.23
N GLU A 314 -21.84 -1.19 -4.87
CA GLU A 314 -22.93 -1.07 -3.90
C GLU A 314 -22.39 -0.91 -2.48
N GLU A 315 -22.93 0.06 -1.74
CA GLU A 315 -22.60 0.30 -0.33
C GLU A 315 -23.12 -0.85 0.53
N VAL A 316 -22.21 -1.57 1.19
CA VAL A 316 -22.59 -2.71 2.06
C VAL A 316 -22.80 -2.25 3.50
N LEU A 317 -21.89 -1.42 4.02
CA LEU A 317 -21.99 -0.86 5.37
C LEU A 317 -21.17 0.43 5.50
N ARG A 318 -21.39 1.13 6.61
CA ARG A 318 -20.69 2.36 6.97
C ARG A 318 -20.05 2.25 8.35
N ILE A 319 -18.79 2.66 8.44
CA ILE A 319 -18.01 2.66 9.68
C ILE A 319 -17.74 4.09 10.10
N VAL A 320 -18.02 4.41 11.36
CA VAL A 320 -17.65 5.67 11.97
C VAL A 320 -16.35 5.47 12.74
N PRO A 321 -15.25 6.17 12.39
CA PRO A 321 -13.98 6.03 13.08
C PRO A 321 -14.11 6.32 14.57
N LEU A 322 -13.51 5.47 15.38
CA LEU A 322 -13.25 5.74 16.80
C LEU A 322 -11.85 6.34 16.88
N ASP A 323 -11.72 7.66 16.77
CA ASP A 323 -10.43 8.32 17.01
C ASP A 323 -10.22 8.57 18.52
N ASP A 324 -8.96 8.75 18.91
CA ASP A 324 -8.56 9.12 20.29
C ASP A 324 -9.01 10.53 20.70
N ARG A 325 -9.56 11.30 19.76
CA ARG A 325 -9.94 12.70 19.93
C ARG A 325 -11.36 12.87 19.45
N LEU A 326 -12.21 13.47 20.28
CA LEU A 326 -13.60 13.74 19.91
C LEU A 326 -13.75 15.17 19.46
N GLN A 327 -14.60 15.38 18.47
CA GLN A 327 -15.05 16.71 18.09
C GLN A 327 -16.42 16.97 18.73
N VAL A 328 -16.57 18.15 19.33
CA VAL A 328 -17.84 18.61 19.87
C VAL A 328 -18.27 19.80 19.05
N GLU A 329 -19.40 19.63 18.36
CA GLU A 329 -20.06 20.71 17.66
C GLU A 329 -20.89 21.50 18.67
N ALA A 330 -20.46 22.71 18.98
CA ALA A 330 -21.09 23.57 19.97
C ALA A 330 -21.72 24.81 19.32
N ARG A 331 -22.82 25.27 19.91
CA ARG A 331 -23.64 26.37 19.42
C ARG A 331 -23.38 27.60 20.28
N VAL A 332 -22.64 28.55 19.72
CA VAL A 332 -22.28 29.80 20.41
C VAL A 332 -23.29 30.88 20.07
N ARG A 333 -23.64 31.72 21.06
CA ARG A 333 -24.51 32.87 20.82
C ARG A 333 -23.80 33.99 20.05
N PRO A 334 -24.51 34.74 19.19
CA PRO A 334 -23.93 35.84 18.42
C PRO A 334 -23.23 36.91 19.26
N GLU A 335 -23.66 37.14 20.52
CA GLU A 335 -22.98 38.08 21.43
C GLU A 335 -21.57 37.64 21.85
N ASP A 336 -21.30 36.33 21.86
CA ASP A 336 -20.05 35.75 22.39
C ASP A 336 -19.06 35.37 21.28
N VAL A 337 -19.52 35.15 20.04
CA VAL A 337 -18.68 34.70 18.91
C VAL A 337 -17.54 35.69 18.59
N ALA A 338 -17.76 36.99 18.81
CA ALA A 338 -16.76 38.03 18.54
C ALA A 338 -15.47 37.88 19.37
N PHE A 339 -15.53 37.16 20.49
CA PHE A 339 -14.39 36.91 21.38
C PHE A 339 -13.79 35.51 21.23
N ILE A 340 -14.36 34.67 20.37
CA ILE A 340 -13.87 33.31 20.12
C ILE A 340 -12.90 33.33 18.95
N ARG A 341 -11.77 32.65 19.11
CA ARG A 341 -10.75 32.45 18.07
C ARG A 341 -10.35 30.98 18.02
N PRO A 342 -9.85 30.49 16.87
CA PRO A 342 -9.19 29.20 16.83
C PRO A 342 -8.07 29.13 17.87
N ASP A 343 -7.85 27.93 18.40
CA ASP A 343 -6.87 27.55 19.44
C ASP A 343 -7.16 28.06 20.88
N LEU A 344 -8.34 28.65 21.13
CA LEU A 344 -8.74 28.97 22.51
C LEU A 344 -9.00 27.69 23.33
N PRO A 345 -8.57 27.65 24.60
CA PRO A 345 -8.85 26.53 25.48
C PRO A 345 -10.33 26.49 25.85
N ALA A 346 -10.91 25.30 25.77
CA ALA A 346 -12.30 25.02 26.06
C ALA A 346 -12.41 23.80 26.97
N SER A 347 -13.38 23.81 27.87
CA SER A 347 -13.67 22.72 28.78
C SER A 347 -15.03 22.12 28.41
N VAL A 348 -15.02 20.86 27.99
CA VAL A 348 -16.20 20.12 27.53
C VAL A 348 -16.74 19.27 28.68
N LYS A 349 -17.96 19.58 29.12
CA LYS A 349 -18.67 18.88 30.19
C LYS A 349 -19.77 18.03 29.59
N LEU A 350 -19.69 16.71 29.69
CA LEU A 350 -20.74 15.83 29.18
C LEU A 350 -21.96 15.88 30.10
N THR A 351 -23.14 16.13 29.56
CA THR A 351 -24.38 16.18 30.35
C THR A 351 -24.80 14.78 30.84
N SER A 352 -24.29 13.73 30.20
CA SER A 352 -24.59 12.32 30.54
C SER A 352 -23.81 11.82 31.76
N PHE A 353 -22.76 12.54 32.19
CA PHE A 353 -21.96 12.23 33.37
C PHE A 353 -22.00 13.42 34.34
N ASP A 354 -21.99 13.16 35.66
CA ASP A 354 -21.92 14.26 36.63
C ASP A 354 -20.52 14.90 36.58
N PHE A 355 -20.42 16.09 36.00
CA PHE A 355 -19.15 16.82 35.85
C PHE A 355 -18.46 17.14 37.19
N THR A 356 -19.21 17.13 38.31
CA THR A 356 -18.64 17.34 39.65
C THR A 356 -17.83 16.13 40.11
N VAL A 357 -18.21 14.94 39.64
CA VAL A 357 -17.59 13.67 39.97
C VAL A 357 -16.53 13.31 38.92
N TYR A 358 -16.90 13.33 37.64
CA TYR A 358 -16.07 12.84 36.55
C TYR A 358 -15.17 13.91 35.91
N GLY A 359 -15.35 15.19 36.26
CA GLY A 359 -14.60 16.29 35.69
C GLY A 359 -15.08 16.72 34.30
N ALA A 360 -14.24 17.48 33.60
CA ALA A 360 -14.49 17.96 32.24
C ALA A 360 -13.32 17.55 31.34
N LEU A 361 -13.59 17.40 30.04
CA LEU A 361 -12.56 17.14 29.05
C LEU A 361 -11.96 18.45 28.61
N ASP A 362 -10.63 18.54 28.67
CA ASP A 362 -9.91 19.66 28.11
C ASP A 362 -9.90 19.54 26.57
N GLY A 363 -10.12 20.67 25.90
CA GLY A 363 -10.17 20.76 24.46
C GLY A 363 -9.82 22.16 23.95
N ARG A 364 -9.80 22.31 22.62
CA ARG A 364 -9.47 23.57 21.95
C ARG A 364 -10.41 23.84 20.80
N VAL A 365 -10.72 25.10 20.55
CA VAL A 365 -11.54 25.51 19.41
C VAL A 365 -10.73 25.31 18.13
N VAL A 366 -11.16 24.40 17.25
CA VAL A 366 -10.48 24.12 15.98
C VAL A 366 -11.06 24.95 14.86
N ARG A 367 -12.39 25.06 14.82
CA ARG A 367 -13.09 25.73 13.72
C ARG A 367 -14.27 26.55 14.23
N ILE A 368 -14.50 27.69 13.58
CA ILE A 368 -15.65 28.57 13.80
C ILE A 368 -16.39 28.66 12.46
N GLY A 369 -17.71 28.51 12.48
CA GLY A 369 -18.56 28.67 11.30
C GLY A 369 -18.42 30.06 10.69
N ALA A 370 -18.42 30.13 9.35
CA ALA A 370 -18.26 31.39 8.63
C ALA A 370 -19.51 32.29 8.70
N ASP A 371 -20.67 31.72 9.01
CA ASP A 371 -21.95 32.43 9.11
C ASP A 371 -22.78 31.89 10.28
N ALA A 372 -23.81 32.65 10.66
CA ALA A 372 -24.75 32.25 11.69
C ALA A 372 -25.83 31.33 11.10
N GLU A 373 -26.15 30.26 11.83
CA GLU A 373 -27.22 29.34 11.50
C GLU A 373 -28.44 29.61 12.39
N GLN A 374 -29.63 29.26 11.90
CA GLN A 374 -30.86 29.32 12.66
C GLN A 374 -31.29 27.92 13.08
N ASP A 375 -31.52 27.72 14.38
CA ASP A 375 -32.06 26.46 14.89
C ASP A 375 -33.53 26.31 14.46
N GLU A 376 -33.84 25.25 13.71
CA GLU A 376 -35.18 25.00 13.15
C GLU A 376 -36.27 24.82 14.22
N ALA A 377 -35.91 24.38 15.43
CA ALA A 377 -36.86 24.10 16.50
C ALA A 377 -37.11 25.30 17.42
N THR A 378 -36.08 26.09 17.70
CA THR A 378 -36.13 27.21 18.65
C THR A 378 -36.12 28.59 17.99
N GLY A 379 -35.79 28.67 16.70
CA GLY A 379 -35.64 29.91 15.94
C GLY A 379 -34.45 30.77 16.36
N GLN A 380 -33.62 30.29 17.30
CA GLN A 380 -32.45 31.02 17.80
C GLN A 380 -31.31 30.97 16.77
N ILE A 381 -30.67 32.13 16.59
CA ILE A 381 -29.48 32.26 15.74
C ILE A 381 -28.25 31.89 16.57
N TYR A 382 -27.40 31.01 16.06
CA TYR A 382 -26.16 30.58 16.70
C TYR A 382 -25.02 30.49 15.68
N PHE A 383 -23.78 30.53 16.15
CA PHE A 383 -22.60 30.22 15.35
C PHE A 383 -22.11 28.81 15.70
N PRO A 384 -22.05 27.87 14.74
CA PRO A 384 -21.49 26.56 14.99
C PRO A 384 -19.98 26.68 15.18
N ILE A 385 -19.45 26.08 16.23
CA ILE A 385 -18.02 25.92 16.43
C ILE A 385 -17.69 24.43 16.61
N ILE A 386 -16.46 24.06 16.30
CA ILE A 386 -15.94 22.73 16.57
C ILE A 386 -14.83 22.84 17.59
N VAL A 387 -15.01 22.13 18.71
CA VAL A 387 -14.03 21.97 19.76
C VAL A 387 -13.50 20.54 19.72
N GLU A 388 -12.19 20.39 19.58
CA GLU A 388 -11.54 19.09 19.63
C GLU A 388 -11.01 18.84 21.05
N THR A 389 -11.35 17.69 21.61
CA THR A 389 -10.91 17.25 22.94
C THR A 389 -9.53 16.59 22.86
N GLU A 390 -8.75 16.69 23.93
CA GLU A 390 -7.43 16.06 24.00
C GLU A 390 -7.51 14.54 24.19
N THR A 391 -8.62 14.05 24.77
CA THR A 391 -8.89 12.64 25.03
C THR A 391 -10.35 12.30 24.72
N ASN A 392 -10.62 11.06 24.33
CA ASN A 392 -11.95 10.54 24.02
C ASN A 392 -12.63 9.77 25.17
N SER A 393 -12.04 9.81 26.37
CA SER A 393 -12.53 9.07 27.53
C SER A 393 -12.39 9.88 28.81
N LEU A 394 -13.30 9.63 29.75
CA LEU A 394 -13.23 10.15 31.11
C LEU A 394 -12.71 9.05 32.03
N THR A 395 -11.66 9.33 32.78
CA THR A 395 -11.12 8.40 33.77
C THR A 395 -11.51 8.85 35.17
N HIS A 396 -12.25 8.03 35.90
CA HIS A 396 -12.60 8.30 37.30
C HIS A 396 -12.45 7.02 38.13
N GLY A 397 -11.75 7.09 39.25
CA GLY A 397 -11.57 5.94 40.15
C GLY A 397 -10.81 4.74 39.58
N GLY A 398 -10.12 4.89 38.44
CA GLY A 398 -9.43 3.80 37.74
C GLY A 398 -10.28 3.10 36.67
N GLU A 399 -11.55 3.48 36.50
CA GLU A 399 -12.38 3.04 35.38
C GLU A 399 -12.36 4.10 34.27
N VAL A 400 -12.22 3.62 33.03
CA VAL A 400 -12.21 4.45 31.81
C VAL A 400 -13.59 4.35 31.17
N HIS A 401 -14.27 5.48 31.05
CA HIS A 401 -15.56 5.57 30.38
C HIS A 401 -15.37 6.14 28.97
N GLU A 402 -15.65 5.33 27.96
CA GLU A 402 -15.65 5.75 26.56
C GLU A 402 -16.89 6.59 26.22
N ILE A 403 -16.67 7.63 25.42
CA ILE A 403 -17.70 8.59 25.05
C ILE A 403 -18.18 8.24 23.64
N ARG A 404 -19.51 8.11 23.47
CA ARG A 404 -20.10 7.74 22.18
C ARG A 404 -20.53 8.99 21.40
N PRO A 405 -20.41 8.98 20.06
CA PRO A 405 -21.02 10.00 19.22
C PRO A 405 -22.52 10.14 19.51
N GLY A 406 -23.02 11.38 19.49
CA GLY A 406 -24.41 11.72 19.80
C GLY A 406 -24.69 12.13 21.26
N MET A 407 -23.72 12.02 22.17
CA MET A 407 -23.86 12.55 23.53
C MET A 407 -23.96 14.09 23.53
N VAL A 408 -24.78 14.65 24.41
CA VAL A 408 -24.89 16.10 24.61
C VAL A 408 -23.82 16.58 25.60
N ALA A 409 -23.22 17.72 25.30
CA ALA A 409 -22.18 18.34 26.11
C ALA A 409 -22.42 19.85 26.27
N SER A 410 -21.93 20.42 27.35
CA SER A 410 -21.82 21.87 27.53
C SER A 410 -20.34 22.27 27.43
N VAL A 411 -20.04 23.24 26.59
CA VAL A 411 -18.68 23.68 26.29
C VAL A 411 -18.46 25.06 26.88
N ASP A 412 -17.52 25.16 27.82
CA ASP A 412 -17.10 26.39 28.46
C ASP A 412 -15.79 26.86 27.79
N ILE A 413 -15.85 27.90 26.97
CA ILE A 413 -14.72 28.42 26.18
C ILE A 413 -14.11 29.61 26.89
N ARG A 414 -12.80 29.59 27.16
CA ARG A 414 -12.11 30.71 27.82
C ARG A 414 -11.81 31.81 26.80
N THR A 415 -12.63 32.86 26.79
CA THR A 415 -12.56 33.96 25.81
C THR A 415 -11.65 35.12 26.25
N GLY A 416 -11.23 35.15 27.51
CA GLY A 416 -10.24 36.10 28.01
C GLY A 416 -10.12 36.15 29.53
N GLU A 417 -9.34 37.10 30.03
CA GLU A 417 -9.22 37.41 31.46
C GLU A 417 -9.61 38.87 31.67
N ARG A 418 -10.43 39.14 32.68
CA ARG A 418 -10.75 40.52 33.13
C ARG A 418 -10.40 40.70 34.59
N THR A 419 -10.04 41.92 34.97
CA THR A 419 -9.78 42.22 36.37
C THR A 419 -11.09 42.36 37.13
N VAL A 420 -11.09 42.04 38.43
CA VAL A 420 -12.25 42.23 39.32
C VAL A 420 -12.76 43.68 39.24
N LEU A 421 -11.84 44.64 39.15
CA LEU A 421 -12.14 46.06 39.01
C LEU A 421 -12.92 46.37 37.71
N ASP A 422 -12.52 45.80 36.57
CA ASP A 422 -13.22 46.03 35.30
C ASP A 422 -14.62 45.38 35.29
N TYR A 423 -14.78 44.21 35.91
CA TYR A 423 -16.08 43.57 36.09
C TYR A 423 -17.04 44.45 36.92
N LEU A 424 -16.58 44.99 38.05
CA LEU A 424 -17.37 45.86 38.93
C LEU A 424 -17.71 47.21 38.30
N LEU A 425 -16.83 47.76 37.46
CA LEU A 425 -17.02 49.05 36.79
C LEU A 425 -17.83 48.96 35.47
N LYS A 426 -18.08 47.76 34.94
CA LYS A 426 -18.89 47.52 33.72
C LYS A 426 -20.27 48.21 33.75
N PRO A 427 -21.12 48.08 34.79
CA PRO A 427 -22.43 48.74 34.82
C PRO A 427 -22.34 50.28 34.85
N PHE A 428 -21.33 50.84 35.54
CA PHE A 428 -21.12 52.30 35.57
C PHE A 428 -20.66 52.85 34.21
N ARG A 429 -19.79 52.11 33.50
CA ARG A 429 -19.35 52.48 32.15
C ARG A 429 -20.49 52.38 31.14
N LYS A 430 -21.32 51.32 31.23
CA LYS A 430 -22.49 51.13 30.38
C LYS A 430 -23.52 52.25 30.60
N ALA A 431 -23.85 52.55 31.85
CA ALA A 431 -24.77 53.63 32.20
C ALA A 431 -24.28 55.02 31.73
N ARG A 432 -22.98 55.32 31.82
CA ARG A 432 -22.42 56.58 31.33
C ARG A 432 -22.48 56.72 29.80
N LEU A 433 -22.29 55.62 29.08
CA LEU A 433 -22.35 55.58 27.61
C LEU A 433 -23.79 55.61 27.08
N GLU A 434 -24.74 54.98 27.78
CA GLU A 434 -26.18 54.98 27.43
C GLU A 434 -26.88 56.28 27.88
N ALA A 435 -26.54 56.85 29.03
CA ALA A 435 -27.17 58.08 29.55
C ALA A 435 -26.77 59.37 28.80
N MET A 436 -25.72 59.34 27.98
CA MET A 436 -25.30 60.47 27.13
C MET A 436 -25.74 60.34 25.66
N ARG A 437 -26.65 59.41 25.37
CA ARG A 437 -27.27 59.26 24.05
C ARG A 437 -28.78 59.05 24.22
N GLU A 438 -29.53 60.10 23.97
CA GLU A 438 -30.98 60.01 23.72
C GLU A 438 -31.21 59.51 22.28
N ARG A 439 -32.33 58.83 22.06
CA ARG A 439 -32.68 58.19 20.78
C ARG A 439 -33.14 59.19 19.73
#